data_AF-A0AB38AWW5-F1
#
_entry.id   AF-A0AB38AWW5-F1
#
_cell.length_a   1.000
_cell.length_b   1.000
_cell.length_c   1.000
_cell.angle_alpha   90.00
_cell.angle_beta   90.00
_cell.angle_gamma   90.00
#
_symmetry.space_group_name_H-M   'P 1'
#
loop_
_entity.id
_entity.type
_entity.pdbx_description
1 polymer ?
#
loop_
_entity_poly.entity_id
_entity_poly.type
_entity_poly.pdbx_seq_one_letter_code
_entity_poly.pdbx_strand_id
1 'polypeptide(L)'
;MASVFQRCRTDKRSKLYPCEKPRCGHPWTVRYREPGGQTGRQREVSFPMKTQARQFTARAEHLKNQGLFLDPERGAVTVRAYAADWLERRLVGENTHRNYDSFLRLHLLPQLGGKTLAGVERADIDRFVAALSTKLLASTVHDRMTLVRNLFQTAVDERRIPRSPVDGAKLPRVGAGAVDEDAIPTREEVDLIARHIEPYYRLSVCTSARACGSARPSPSPPSAVAPVPSGYGNR
;
A
#
# COMPACT_ATOMS: atom_id res chain seq x y z
N MET A 1 -23.18 16.20 -22.87
CA MET A 1 -24.57 15.76 -22.68
C MET A 1 -24.66 14.27 -22.93
N ALA A 2 -25.28 13.52 -22.03
CA ALA A 2 -25.60 12.12 -22.23
C ALA A 2 -27.01 11.99 -22.82
N SER A 3 -27.18 11.15 -23.84
CA SER A 3 -28.47 10.92 -24.51
C SER A 3 -28.97 9.51 -24.23
N VAL A 4 -30.24 9.38 -23.84
CA VAL A 4 -30.88 8.08 -23.57
C VAL A 4 -31.90 7.80 -24.68
N PHE A 5 -31.78 6.67 -25.37
CA PHE A 5 -32.67 6.28 -26.46
C PHE A 5 -32.81 4.76 -26.58
N GLN A 6 -33.81 4.27 -27.30
CA GLN A 6 -33.97 2.83 -27.61
C GLN A 6 -33.47 2.55 -29.02
N ARG A 7 -32.68 1.49 -29.25
CA ARG A 7 -32.29 1.09 -30.61
C ARG A 7 -33.40 0.23 -31.23
N CYS A 8 -33.96 0.66 -32.36
CA CYS A 8 -34.84 -0.20 -33.15
C CYS A 8 -34.00 -1.03 -34.12
N ARG A 9 -34.08 -2.37 -34.05
CA ARG A 9 -33.37 -3.23 -35.01
C ARG A 9 -34.04 -3.28 -36.40
N THR A 10 -35.29 -2.83 -36.49
CA THR A 10 -36.16 -3.00 -37.67
C THR A 10 -36.32 -1.73 -38.52
N ASP A 11 -35.67 -0.63 -38.16
CA ASP A 11 -35.76 0.61 -38.94
C ASP A 11 -34.83 0.56 -40.16
N LYS A 12 -35.38 0.80 -41.36
CA LYS A 12 -34.64 0.72 -42.64
C LYS A 12 -33.68 1.90 -42.83
N ARG A 13 -33.79 2.98 -42.05
CA ARG A 13 -32.98 4.21 -42.21
C ARG A 13 -31.57 4.13 -41.60
N SER A 14 -31.40 3.46 -40.47
CA SER A 14 -30.11 2.97 -39.95
C SER A 14 -30.34 2.10 -38.70
N LYS A 15 -29.53 1.05 -38.52
CA LYS A 15 -29.56 0.20 -37.28
C LYS A 15 -29.21 0.98 -36.00
N LEU A 16 -28.73 2.21 -36.13
CA LEU A 16 -28.23 3.05 -35.04
C LEU A 16 -29.21 4.17 -34.64
N TYR A 17 -30.36 4.31 -35.31
CA TYR A 17 -31.29 5.39 -35.03
C TYR A 17 -32.16 5.12 -33.78
N PRO A 18 -32.43 6.15 -32.95
CA PRO A 18 -33.36 6.05 -31.83
C PRO A 18 -34.79 5.73 -32.30
N CYS A 19 -35.45 4.78 -31.65
CA CYS A 19 -36.83 4.42 -31.93
C CYS A 19 -37.80 5.52 -31.48
N GLU A 20 -38.68 5.98 -32.38
CA GLU A 20 -39.74 6.96 -32.07
C GLU A 20 -41.02 6.31 -31.49
N LYS A 21 -41.12 4.98 -31.46
CA LYS A 21 -42.33 4.30 -30.96
C LYS A 21 -42.42 4.40 -29.43
N PRO A 22 -43.58 4.81 -28.86
CA PRO A 22 -43.72 5.05 -27.42
C PRO A 22 -43.58 3.80 -26.54
N ARG A 23 -43.79 2.60 -27.10
CA ARG A 23 -43.59 1.30 -26.43
C ARG A 23 -42.89 0.31 -27.35
N CYS A 24 -41.59 0.48 -27.59
CA CYS A 24 -40.79 -0.59 -28.19
C CYS A 24 -40.10 -1.41 -27.08
N GLY A 25 -40.18 -2.74 -27.15
CA GLY A 25 -39.58 -3.66 -26.17
C GLY A 25 -38.06 -3.77 -26.25
N HIS A 26 -37.39 -2.79 -26.85
CA HIS A 26 -35.95 -2.81 -27.05
C HIS A 26 -35.20 -2.25 -25.83
N PRO A 27 -33.94 -2.70 -25.62
CA PRO A 27 -33.11 -2.17 -24.56
C PRO A 27 -32.82 -0.68 -24.73
N TRP A 28 -32.82 0.03 -23.61
CA TRP A 28 -32.48 1.43 -23.46
C TRP A 28 -30.98 1.63 -23.54
N THR A 29 -30.50 2.28 -24.59
CA THR A 29 -29.10 2.66 -24.75
C THR A 29 -28.85 4.05 -24.17
N VAL A 30 -27.84 4.18 -23.33
CA VAL A 30 -27.27 5.45 -22.88
C VAL A 30 -26.01 5.70 -23.67
N ARG A 31 -25.93 6.85 -24.33
CA ARG A 31 -24.74 7.32 -25.02
C ARG A 31 -24.21 8.54 -24.29
N TYR A 32 -23.00 8.43 -23.76
CA TYR A 32 -22.37 9.50 -22.98
C TYR A 32 -20.93 9.72 -23.45
N ARG A 33 -20.41 10.91 -23.19
CA ARG A 33 -19.02 11.26 -23.49
C ARG A 33 -18.22 11.38 -22.21
N GLU A 34 -17.04 10.79 -22.24
CA GLU A 34 -16.06 10.87 -21.17
C GLU A 34 -15.61 12.33 -20.94
N PRO A 35 -15.07 12.65 -19.74
CA PRO A 35 -14.38 13.92 -19.50
C PRO A 35 -13.18 14.05 -20.44
N GLY A 36 -12.97 15.24 -20.99
CA GLY A 36 -12.03 15.48 -22.09
C GLY A 36 -12.57 16.46 -23.14
N GLY A 37 -13.80 16.93 -23.00
CA GLY A 37 -14.39 17.90 -23.92
C GLY A 37 -14.67 17.28 -25.30
N GLN A 38 -14.09 17.84 -26.35
CA GLN A 38 -14.27 17.40 -27.75
C GLN A 38 -13.53 16.09 -28.06
N THR A 39 -12.46 15.76 -27.32
CA THR A 39 -11.65 14.54 -27.49
C THR A 39 -12.11 13.37 -26.61
N GLY A 40 -13.12 13.58 -25.76
CA GLY A 40 -13.66 12.52 -24.89
C GLY A 40 -14.29 11.41 -25.71
N ARG A 41 -13.87 10.16 -25.48
CA ARG A 41 -14.44 8.99 -26.16
C ARG A 41 -15.95 8.90 -25.90
N GLN A 42 -16.68 8.48 -26.92
CA GLN A 42 -18.12 8.25 -26.83
C GLN A 42 -18.35 6.79 -26.46
N ARG A 43 -19.06 6.54 -25.36
CA ARG A 43 -19.41 5.19 -24.90
C ARG A 43 -20.92 4.98 -24.93
N GLU A 44 -21.29 3.74 -25.19
CA GLU A 44 -22.67 3.30 -25.26
C GLU A 44 -22.89 2.11 -24.34
N VAL A 45 -23.89 2.19 -23.46
CA VAL A 45 -24.27 1.09 -22.56
C VAL A 45 -25.77 0.85 -22.70
N SER A 46 -26.17 -0.41 -22.87
CA SER A 46 -27.57 -0.81 -23.02
C SER A 46 -28.13 -1.44 -21.75
N PHE A 47 -29.33 -1.02 -21.36
CA PHE A 47 -30.07 -1.49 -20.19
C PHE A 47 -31.45 -2.01 -20.58
N PRO A 48 -32.04 -2.97 -19.85
CA PRO A 48 -33.39 -3.45 -20.13
C PRO A 48 -34.46 -2.40 -19.79
N MET A 49 -34.25 -1.55 -18.78
CA MET A 49 -35.27 -0.63 -18.27
C MET A 49 -34.87 0.85 -18.36
N LYS A 50 -35.86 1.73 -18.66
CA LYS A 50 -35.66 3.19 -18.78
C LYS A 50 -35.14 3.82 -17.49
N THR A 51 -35.63 3.34 -16.35
CA THR A 51 -35.25 3.81 -15.01
C THR A 51 -33.77 3.55 -14.75
N GLN A 52 -33.27 2.35 -15.05
CA GLN A 52 -31.84 2.01 -14.94
C GLN A 52 -30.98 2.90 -15.85
N ALA A 53 -31.39 3.09 -17.11
CA ALA A 53 -30.70 3.97 -18.04
C ALA A 53 -30.62 5.41 -17.53
N ARG A 54 -31.71 5.96 -16.99
CA ARG A 54 -31.73 7.30 -16.37
C ARG A 54 -30.85 7.40 -15.13
N GLN A 55 -30.90 6.41 -14.25
CA GLN A 55 -30.03 6.36 -13.06
C GLN A 55 -28.55 6.31 -13.44
N PHE A 56 -28.20 5.52 -14.45
CA PHE A 56 -26.84 5.47 -14.98
C PHE A 56 -26.39 6.82 -15.53
N THR A 57 -27.23 7.50 -16.32
CA THR A 57 -26.93 8.84 -16.83
C THR A 57 -26.68 9.84 -15.69
N ALA A 58 -27.57 9.89 -14.70
CA ALA A 58 -27.43 10.78 -13.56
C ALA A 58 -26.13 10.50 -12.76
N ARG A 59 -25.78 9.23 -12.55
CA ARG A 59 -24.51 8.84 -11.91
C ARG A 59 -23.31 9.26 -12.74
N ALA A 60 -23.32 9.02 -14.05
CA ALA A 60 -22.22 9.40 -14.94
C ALA A 60 -22.01 10.92 -14.99
N GLU A 61 -23.10 11.70 -15.03
CA GLU A 61 -23.06 13.16 -14.96
C GLU A 61 -22.57 13.65 -13.60
N HIS A 62 -23.00 13.03 -12.50
CA HIS A 62 -22.52 13.36 -11.15
C HIS A 62 -21.01 13.12 -11.01
N LEU A 63 -20.52 11.95 -11.43
CA LEU A 63 -19.09 11.62 -11.44
C LEU A 63 -18.29 12.60 -12.31
N LYS A 64 -18.85 13.00 -13.45
CA LYS A 64 -18.24 14.00 -14.33
C LYS A 64 -18.16 15.37 -13.67
N ASN A 65 -19.24 15.81 -13.02
CA ASN A 65 -19.30 17.09 -12.32
C ASN A 65 -18.34 17.13 -11.12
N GLN A 66 -18.15 16.01 -10.42
CA GLN A 66 -17.18 15.87 -9.34
C GLN A 66 -15.73 15.75 -9.83
N GLY A 67 -15.48 15.63 -11.14
CA GLY A 67 -14.15 15.36 -11.68
C GLY A 67 -13.59 13.96 -11.34
N LEU A 68 -14.44 13.08 -10.78
CA LEU A 68 -14.13 11.72 -10.34
C LEU A 68 -14.49 10.66 -11.38
N PHE A 69 -14.81 11.08 -12.61
CA PHE A 69 -15.02 10.13 -13.68
C PHE A 69 -13.67 9.49 -14.05
N LEU A 70 -13.54 8.22 -13.69
CA LEU A 70 -12.41 7.37 -14.02
C LEU A 70 -12.78 6.51 -15.21
N ASP A 71 -11.85 6.33 -16.13
CA ASP A 71 -12.04 5.38 -17.23
C ASP A 71 -11.87 3.95 -16.68
N PRO A 72 -12.91 3.10 -16.76
CA PRO A 72 -12.83 1.67 -16.44
C PRO A 72 -11.63 0.94 -17.07
N GLU A 73 -11.21 1.33 -18.28
CA GLU A 73 -10.09 0.69 -18.98
C GLU A 73 -8.74 1.02 -18.32
N ARG A 74 -8.59 2.22 -17.75
CA ARG A 74 -7.35 2.64 -17.07
C ARG A 74 -7.08 1.83 -15.79
N GLY A 75 -8.14 1.39 -15.11
CA GLY A 75 -8.07 0.55 -13.91
C GLY A 75 -8.01 -0.96 -14.21
N ALA A 76 -8.19 -1.36 -15.47
CA ALA A 76 -8.16 -2.77 -15.90
C ALA A 76 -6.73 -3.34 -16.03
N VAL A 77 -5.70 -2.50 -15.87
CA VAL A 77 -4.30 -2.93 -15.84
C VAL A 77 -4.07 -3.83 -14.61
N THR A 78 -3.32 -4.92 -14.80
CA THR A 78 -2.99 -5.84 -13.71
C THR A 78 -2.00 -5.20 -12.74
N VAL A 79 -2.08 -5.58 -11.47
CA VAL A 79 -1.12 -5.15 -10.45
C VAL A 79 0.30 -5.52 -10.86
N ARG A 80 0.50 -6.66 -11.52
CA ARG A 80 1.81 -7.08 -12.03
C ARG A 80 2.40 -6.11 -13.05
N ALA A 81 1.63 -5.78 -14.09
CA ALA A 81 2.10 -4.87 -15.12
C ALA A 81 2.35 -3.47 -14.55
N TYR A 82 1.45 -2.99 -13.68
CA TYR A 82 1.59 -1.68 -13.06
C TYR A 82 2.78 -1.61 -12.10
N ALA A 83 3.02 -2.64 -11.29
CA ALA A 83 4.14 -2.65 -10.35
C ALA A 83 5.51 -2.63 -11.05
N ALA A 84 5.65 -3.31 -12.19
CA ALA A 84 6.87 -3.29 -12.99
C ALA A 84 7.14 -1.88 -13.55
N ASP A 85 6.15 -1.31 -14.24
CA ASP A 85 6.21 0.04 -14.81
C ASP A 85 6.45 1.12 -13.73
N TRP A 86 5.81 0.96 -12.57
CA TRP A 86 6.00 1.86 -11.43
C TRP A 86 7.41 1.79 -10.85
N LEU A 87 8.02 0.60 -10.82
CA LEU A 87 9.37 0.41 -10.29
C LEU A 87 10.42 1.02 -11.25
N GLU A 88 10.26 0.82 -12.56
CA GLU A 88 11.16 1.36 -13.58
C GLU A 88 11.21 2.89 -13.57
N ARG A 89 10.08 3.55 -13.29
CA ARG A 89 10.00 5.01 -13.23
C ARG A 89 10.59 5.61 -11.95
N ARG A 90 10.96 4.79 -10.96
CA ARG A 90 11.28 5.27 -9.61
C ARG A 90 12.77 5.56 -9.48
N LEU A 91 13.08 6.81 -9.15
CA LEU A 91 14.44 7.28 -8.91
C LEU A 91 14.90 6.90 -7.50
N VAL A 92 15.38 5.68 -7.32
CA VAL A 92 15.93 5.17 -6.04
C VAL A 92 17.31 4.57 -6.25
N GLY A 93 18.13 4.54 -5.20
CA GLY A 93 19.44 3.88 -5.24
C GLY A 93 19.31 2.39 -5.57
N GLU A 94 20.35 1.82 -6.19
CA GLU A 94 20.33 0.45 -6.72
C GLU A 94 19.95 -0.60 -5.67
N ASN A 95 20.46 -0.49 -4.45
CA ASN A 95 20.14 -1.43 -3.38
C ASN A 95 18.65 -1.36 -2.99
N THR A 96 18.09 -0.15 -2.93
CA THR A 96 16.66 0.05 -2.66
C THR A 96 15.79 -0.51 -3.79
N HIS A 97 16.21 -0.31 -5.05
CA HIS A 97 15.54 -0.89 -6.21
C HIS A 97 15.50 -2.43 -6.12
N ARG A 98 16.65 -3.07 -5.88
CA ARG A 98 16.75 -4.54 -5.72
C ARG A 98 15.87 -5.06 -4.56
N ASN A 99 15.83 -4.33 -3.45
CA ASN A 99 15.00 -4.66 -2.30
C ASN A 99 13.51 -4.57 -2.62
N TYR A 100 13.09 -3.56 -3.37
CA TYR A 100 11.69 -3.39 -3.81
C TYR A 100 11.30 -4.47 -4.81
N ASP A 101 12.11 -4.72 -5.84
CA ASP A 101 11.89 -5.78 -6.82
C ASP A 101 11.72 -7.15 -6.14
N SER A 102 12.67 -7.49 -5.25
CA SER A 102 12.64 -8.76 -4.53
C SER A 102 11.35 -8.90 -3.71
N PHE A 103 10.94 -7.86 -2.99
CA PHE A 103 9.70 -7.89 -2.22
C PHE A 103 8.47 -8.04 -3.11
N LEU A 104 8.39 -7.29 -4.21
CA LEU A 104 7.26 -7.35 -5.14
C LEU A 104 7.14 -8.75 -5.73
N ARG A 105 8.25 -9.32 -6.23
CA ARG A 105 8.31 -10.64 -6.85
C ARG A 105 7.97 -11.78 -5.90
N LEU A 106 8.48 -11.74 -4.67
CA LEU A 106 8.34 -12.83 -3.72
C LEU A 106 7.02 -12.79 -2.93
N HIS A 107 6.48 -11.60 -2.67
CA HIS A 107 5.32 -11.46 -1.78
C HIS A 107 4.09 -10.91 -2.49
N LEU A 108 4.20 -9.77 -3.19
CA LEU A 108 3.03 -9.07 -3.75
C LEU A 108 2.46 -9.79 -4.98
N LEU A 109 3.32 -10.07 -5.97
CA LEU A 109 2.92 -10.62 -7.26
C LEU A 109 2.28 -12.01 -7.20
N PRO A 110 2.71 -12.94 -6.31
CA PRO A 110 2.05 -14.24 -6.17
C PRO A 110 0.60 -14.17 -5.68
N GLN A 111 0.24 -13.15 -4.89
CA GLN A 111 -1.10 -13.05 -4.31
C GLN A 111 -2.01 -12.08 -5.08
N LEU A 112 -1.49 -10.92 -5.45
CA LEU A 112 -2.28 -9.82 -6.04
C LEU A 112 -1.95 -9.56 -7.50
N GLY A 113 -0.85 -10.11 -8.03
CA GLY A 113 -0.34 -9.77 -9.36
C GLY A 113 -1.30 -10.07 -10.51
N GLY A 114 -2.18 -11.06 -10.36
CA GLY A 114 -3.18 -11.43 -11.37
C GLY A 114 -4.45 -10.57 -11.34
N LYS A 115 -4.67 -9.79 -10.27
CA LYS A 115 -5.84 -8.91 -10.15
C LYS A 115 -5.60 -7.60 -10.89
N THR A 116 -6.69 -6.98 -11.34
CA THR A 116 -6.66 -5.62 -11.88
C THR A 116 -6.55 -4.61 -10.74
N LEU A 117 -5.96 -3.43 -10.98
CA LEU A 117 -5.86 -2.38 -9.96
C LEU A 117 -7.23 -2.01 -9.38
N ALA A 118 -8.26 -1.92 -10.23
CA ALA A 118 -9.63 -1.63 -9.80
C ALA A 118 -10.32 -2.81 -9.08
N GLY A 119 -9.84 -4.03 -9.27
CA GLY A 119 -10.38 -5.25 -8.66
C GLY A 119 -9.70 -5.67 -7.35
N VAL A 120 -8.70 -4.92 -6.88
CA VAL A 120 -8.09 -5.16 -5.56
C VAL A 120 -8.98 -4.55 -4.50
N GLU A 121 -9.52 -5.40 -3.63
CA GLU A 121 -10.35 -4.97 -2.51
C GLU A 121 -9.55 -4.90 -1.21
N ARG A 122 -10.09 -4.20 -0.21
CA ARG A 122 -9.49 -4.14 1.12
C ARG A 122 -9.34 -5.52 1.76
N ALA A 123 -10.28 -6.43 1.53
CA ALA A 123 -10.22 -7.81 2.02
C ALA A 123 -8.99 -8.57 1.49
N ASP A 124 -8.55 -8.26 0.26
CA ASP A 124 -7.34 -8.85 -0.30
C ASP A 124 -6.08 -8.33 0.38
N ILE A 125 -6.06 -7.04 0.72
CA ILE A 125 -4.97 -6.42 1.47
C ILE A 125 -4.90 -6.99 2.89
N ASP A 126 -6.03 -7.16 3.58
CA ASP A 126 -6.05 -7.74 4.91
C ASP A 126 -5.54 -9.20 4.89
N ARG A 127 -5.94 -10.00 3.88
CA ARG A 127 -5.40 -11.35 3.67
C ARG A 127 -3.90 -11.33 3.39
N PHE A 128 -3.44 -10.38 2.58
CA PHE A 128 -2.03 -10.21 2.27
C PHE A 128 -1.21 -9.87 3.50
N VAL A 129 -1.69 -8.93 4.34
CA VAL A 129 -1.05 -8.56 5.61
C VAL A 129 -1.02 -9.75 6.57
N ALA A 130 -2.11 -10.51 6.69
CA ALA A 130 -2.13 -11.71 7.50
C ALA A 130 -1.08 -12.74 7.03
N ALA A 131 -0.97 -12.97 5.72
CA ALA A 131 0.05 -13.86 5.16
C ALA A 131 1.48 -13.38 5.44
N LEU A 132 1.74 -12.08 5.33
CA LEU A 132 3.05 -11.50 5.68
C LEU A 132 3.39 -11.65 7.16
N SER A 133 2.40 -11.46 8.03
CA SER A 133 2.57 -11.51 9.49
C SER A 133 2.95 -12.90 10.01
N THR A 134 2.69 -13.96 9.23
CA THR A 134 3.14 -15.32 9.57
C THR A 134 4.64 -15.56 9.32
N LYS A 135 5.27 -14.73 8.49
CA LYS A 135 6.66 -14.94 8.02
C LYS A 135 7.62 -13.83 8.43
N LEU A 136 7.11 -12.62 8.66
CA LEU A 136 7.91 -11.41 8.90
C LEU A 136 7.56 -10.78 10.25
N LEU A 137 8.53 -10.05 10.81
CA LEU A 137 8.33 -9.21 11.98
C LEU A 137 7.37 -8.05 11.69
N ALA A 138 6.63 -7.62 12.71
CA ALA A 138 5.65 -6.55 12.59
C ALA A 138 6.26 -5.25 12.02
N SER A 139 7.48 -4.87 12.43
CA SER A 139 8.19 -3.70 11.89
C SER A 139 8.43 -3.83 10.39
N THR A 140 8.95 -4.97 9.94
CA THR A 140 9.18 -5.23 8.52
C THR A 140 7.87 -5.21 7.74
N VAL A 141 6.77 -5.74 8.29
CA VAL A 141 5.45 -5.66 7.65
C VAL A 141 5.04 -4.20 7.43
N HIS A 142 5.29 -3.29 8.37
CA HIS A 142 4.96 -1.86 8.20
C HIS A 142 5.76 -1.23 7.07
N ASP A 143 7.07 -1.46 7.04
CA ASP A 143 7.95 -0.93 6.00
C ASP A 143 7.51 -1.42 4.61
N ARG A 144 7.20 -2.71 4.50
CA ARG A 144 6.72 -3.31 3.25
C ARG A 144 5.34 -2.80 2.85
N MET A 145 4.43 -2.60 3.80
CA MET A 145 3.11 -2.05 3.53
C MET A 145 3.16 -0.56 3.17
N THR A 146 4.18 0.16 3.59
CA THR A 146 4.44 1.54 3.14
C THR A 146 4.78 1.58 1.66
N LEU A 147 5.59 0.63 1.17
CA LEU A 147 5.86 0.47 -0.26
C LEU A 147 4.57 0.21 -1.06
N VAL A 148 3.74 -0.73 -0.58
CA VAL A 148 2.47 -1.09 -1.24
C VAL A 148 1.51 0.10 -1.23
N ARG A 149 1.43 0.84 -0.11
CA ARG A 149 0.65 2.08 -0.04
C ARG A 149 1.10 3.09 -1.09
N ASN A 150 2.41 3.31 -1.23
CA ASN A 150 2.95 4.22 -2.22
C ASN A 150 2.62 3.80 -3.66
N LEU A 151 2.69 2.50 -3.97
CA LEU A 151 2.30 1.95 -5.28
C LEU A 151 0.84 2.31 -5.60
N PHE A 152 -0.10 1.99 -4.71
CA PHE A 152 -1.52 2.28 -4.94
C PHE A 152 -1.84 3.77 -4.88
N GLN A 153 -1.11 4.56 -4.10
CA GLN A 153 -1.27 6.01 -4.08
C GLN A 153 -0.88 6.63 -5.42
N THR A 154 0.23 6.19 -6.03
CA THR A 154 0.59 6.63 -7.39
C THR A 154 -0.51 6.29 -8.40
N ALA A 155 -1.18 5.14 -8.26
CA ALA A 155 -2.31 4.78 -9.12
C ALA A 155 -3.56 5.67 -8.91
N VAL A 156 -3.78 6.17 -7.69
CA VAL A 156 -4.81 7.16 -7.37
C VAL A 156 -4.46 8.51 -8.01
N ASP A 157 -3.20 8.94 -7.88
CA ASP A 157 -2.71 10.21 -8.42
C ASP A 157 -2.80 10.22 -9.96
N GLU A 158 -2.52 9.08 -10.61
CA GLU A 158 -2.71 8.86 -12.04
C GLU A 158 -4.20 8.74 -12.47
N ARG A 159 -5.15 8.83 -11.53
CA ARG A 159 -6.59 8.65 -11.74
C ARG A 159 -6.92 7.31 -12.43
N ARG A 160 -6.25 6.23 -12.04
CA ARG A 160 -6.59 4.87 -12.47
C ARG A 160 -7.59 4.21 -11.53
N ILE A 161 -7.48 4.52 -10.23
CA ILE A 161 -8.37 4.04 -9.18
C ILE A 161 -8.88 5.22 -8.35
N PRO A 162 -10.10 5.13 -7.78
CA PRO A 162 -10.69 6.24 -7.03
C PRO A 162 -10.10 6.40 -5.64
N ARG A 163 -9.63 5.31 -5.05
CA ARG A 163 -9.12 5.26 -3.68
C ARG A 163 -8.12 4.13 -3.55
N SER A 164 -7.11 4.33 -2.69
CA SER A 164 -6.17 3.27 -2.36
C SER A 164 -6.84 2.18 -1.50
N PRO A 165 -6.76 0.89 -1.89
CA PRO A 165 -7.31 -0.21 -1.10
C PRO A 165 -6.52 -0.45 0.21
N VAL A 166 -5.35 0.17 0.35
CA VAL A 166 -4.44 0.06 1.51
C VAL A 166 -4.82 1.05 2.62
N ASP A 167 -5.70 2.01 2.34
CA ASP A 167 -6.15 2.99 3.32
C ASP A 167 -7.01 2.35 4.40
N GLY A 168 -6.55 2.46 5.65
CA GLY A 168 -7.19 1.83 6.80
C GLY A 168 -6.96 0.32 6.93
N ALA A 169 -6.05 -0.29 6.15
CA ALA A 169 -5.64 -1.67 6.36
C ALA A 169 -5.15 -1.87 7.82
N LYS A 170 -5.58 -2.96 8.47
CA LYS A 170 -5.18 -3.25 9.85
C LYS A 170 -3.80 -3.89 9.84
N LEU A 171 -2.81 -3.15 10.32
CA LEU A 171 -1.46 -3.67 10.46
C LEU A 171 -1.25 -4.31 11.84
N PRO A 172 -0.36 -5.31 11.96
CA PRO A 172 -0.04 -5.91 13.26
C PRO A 172 0.42 -4.85 14.25
N ARG A 173 0.14 -5.01 15.54
CA ARG A 173 0.70 -4.08 16.51
C ARG A 173 2.21 -4.26 16.55
N VAL A 174 2.97 -3.22 16.20
CA VAL A 174 4.40 -3.19 16.49
C VAL A 174 4.49 -3.07 18.01
N GLY A 175 4.98 -4.13 18.67
CA GLY A 175 5.38 -4.01 20.07
C GLY A 175 6.36 -2.85 20.18
N ALA A 176 6.26 -2.03 21.22
CA ALA A 176 7.23 -0.96 21.44
C ALA A 176 8.61 -1.61 21.37
N GLY A 177 9.34 -1.32 20.31
CA GLY A 177 10.69 -1.81 20.11
C GLY A 177 11.58 -1.07 21.09
N ALA A 178 11.49 -1.42 22.36
CA ALA A 178 12.70 -1.50 23.12
C ALA A 178 13.52 -2.55 22.37
N VAL A 179 14.61 -2.09 21.73
CA VAL A 179 15.81 -2.93 21.67
C VAL A 179 15.84 -3.59 23.03
N ASP A 180 15.74 -4.92 23.11
CA ASP A 180 15.84 -5.59 24.40
C ASP A 180 17.07 -4.98 25.05
N GLU A 181 16.89 -4.25 26.15
CA GLU A 181 18.01 -3.47 26.64
C GLU A 181 19.13 -4.46 26.98
N ASP A 182 18.78 -5.69 27.37
CA ASP A 182 19.67 -6.84 27.64
C ASP A 182 20.39 -7.38 26.40
N ALA A 183 19.97 -6.99 25.20
CA ALA A 183 20.72 -7.20 23.96
C ALA A 183 21.72 -6.07 23.64
N ILE A 184 21.74 -4.99 24.43
CA ILE A 184 22.72 -3.91 24.30
C ILE A 184 23.98 -4.28 25.10
N PRO A 185 25.14 -4.50 24.46
CA PRO A 185 26.36 -4.87 25.15
C PRO A 185 26.81 -3.81 26.16
N THR A 186 27.24 -4.25 27.32
CA THR A 186 27.93 -3.43 28.31
C THR A 186 29.31 -3.02 27.80
N ARG A 187 29.89 -1.97 28.41
CA ARG A 187 31.26 -1.53 28.06
C ARG A 187 32.29 -2.64 28.21
N GLU A 188 32.15 -3.47 29.24
CA GLU A 188 33.06 -4.58 29.51
C GLU A 188 32.97 -5.67 28.43
N GLU A 189 31.75 -5.98 27.96
CA GLU A 189 31.53 -6.92 26.86
C GLU A 189 32.09 -6.38 25.54
N VAL A 190 31.92 -5.08 25.26
CA VAL A 190 32.53 -4.43 24.09
C VAL A 190 34.06 -4.52 24.14
N ASP A 191 34.66 -4.26 25.29
CA ASP A 191 36.12 -4.37 25.48
C ASP A 191 36.61 -5.84 25.43
N LEU A 192 35.77 -6.80 25.81
CA LEU A 192 36.05 -8.22 25.66
C LEU A 192 36.01 -8.66 24.19
N ILE A 193 35.00 -8.22 23.43
CA ILE A 193 34.89 -8.46 21.98
C ILE A 193 36.08 -7.83 21.26
N ALA A 194 36.44 -6.59 21.59
CA ALA A 194 37.58 -5.90 21.00
C ALA A 194 38.91 -6.63 21.24
N ARG A 195 39.07 -7.34 22.37
CA ARG A 195 40.28 -8.12 22.64
C ARG A 195 40.36 -9.42 21.81
N HIS A 196 39.23 -10.06 21.54
CA HIS A 196 39.16 -11.37 20.88
C HIS A 196 38.92 -11.29 19.36
N ILE A 197 38.53 -10.14 18.83
CA ILE A 197 38.44 -9.93 17.37
C ILE A 197 39.82 -9.64 16.75
N GLU A 198 39.93 -9.91 15.46
CA GLU A 198 41.13 -9.65 14.66
C GLU A 198 41.59 -8.18 14.79
N PRO A 199 42.91 -7.90 14.94
CA PRO A 199 43.43 -6.58 15.29
C PRO A 199 42.92 -5.43 14.42
N TYR A 200 42.61 -5.71 13.15
CA TYR A 200 42.10 -4.75 12.18
C TYR A 200 40.73 -4.15 12.55
N TYR A 201 39.83 -4.93 13.19
CA TYR A 201 38.45 -4.51 13.48
C TYR A 201 38.26 -3.95 14.90
N ARG A 202 39.30 -3.93 15.74
CA ARG A 202 39.20 -3.49 17.14
C ARG A 202 38.73 -2.04 17.26
N LEU A 203 39.33 -1.16 16.46
CA LEU A 203 39.01 0.27 16.44
C LEU A 203 37.57 0.54 15.96
N SER A 204 37.07 -0.22 14.97
CA SER A 204 35.68 -0.08 14.52
C SER A 204 34.69 -0.44 15.63
N VAL A 205 34.92 -1.53 16.37
CA VAL A 205 34.03 -1.95 17.46
C VAL A 205 33.99 -0.89 18.57
N CYS A 206 35.15 -0.37 19.00
CA CYS A 206 35.22 0.63 20.06
C CYS A 206 34.61 1.98 19.65
N THR A 207 34.82 2.43 18.41
CA THR A 207 34.27 3.71 17.92
C THR A 207 32.77 3.63 17.69
N SER A 208 32.25 2.54 17.12
CA SER A 208 30.81 2.33 16.94
C SER A 208 30.07 2.28 18.28
N ALA A 209 30.60 1.58 19.28
CA ALA A 209 29.97 1.49 20.61
C ALA A 209 30.00 2.82 21.39
N ARG A 210 31.05 3.63 21.23
CA ARG A 210 31.21 4.90 21.96
C ARG A 210 30.51 6.08 21.30
N ALA A 211 30.52 6.16 19.96
CA ALA A 211 29.94 7.28 19.23
C ALA A 211 28.39 7.26 19.23
N CYS A 212 27.79 6.07 19.30
CA CYS A 212 26.33 5.93 19.22
C CYS A 212 25.63 5.99 20.59
N GLY A 213 26.37 6.18 21.70
CA GLY A 213 25.82 6.12 23.06
C GLY A 213 25.19 4.77 23.42
N SER A 214 25.52 3.72 22.66
CA SER A 214 24.83 2.43 22.65
C SER A 214 25.43 1.41 23.61
N ALA A 215 26.25 1.82 24.58
CA ALA A 215 26.77 0.92 25.61
C ALA A 215 26.15 1.32 26.94
N ARG A 216 25.39 0.41 27.56
CA ARG A 216 24.81 0.67 28.88
C ARG A 216 25.93 0.88 29.90
N PRO A 217 25.76 1.81 30.85
CA PRO A 217 26.69 1.95 31.96
C PRO A 217 26.72 0.63 32.74
N SER A 218 27.91 0.20 33.16
CA SER A 218 28.08 -0.99 33.99
C SER A 218 27.23 -0.85 35.26
N PRO A 219 26.55 -1.91 35.73
CA PRO A 219 25.85 -1.86 37.00
C PRO A 219 26.85 -1.49 38.10
N SER A 220 26.54 -0.45 38.89
CA SER A 220 27.34 -0.09 40.05
C SER A 220 27.40 -1.29 41.00
N PRO A 221 28.57 -1.66 41.53
CA PRO A 221 28.68 -2.75 42.50
C PRO A 221 27.76 -2.44 43.69
N PRO A 222 27.13 -3.45 44.31
CA PRO A 222 26.28 -3.23 45.47
C PRO A 222 27.09 -2.46 46.52
N SER A 223 26.59 -1.28 46.91
CA SER A 223 27.19 -0.46 47.95
C SER A 223 27.48 -1.35 49.14
N ALA A 224 28.76 -1.51 49.48
CA ALA A 224 29.17 -2.21 50.67
C ALA A 224 28.39 -1.63 51.86
N VAL A 225 27.54 -2.45 52.47
CA VAL A 225 26.84 -2.10 53.70
C VAL A 225 27.94 -1.78 54.72
N ALA A 226 28.00 -0.52 55.15
CA ALA A 226 28.98 -0.08 56.13
C ALA A 226 28.86 -0.95 57.39
N PRO A 227 29.97 -1.40 57.98
CA PRO A 227 29.92 -2.18 59.21
C PRO A 227 29.28 -1.34 60.32
N VAL A 228 28.25 -1.90 60.96
CA VAL A 228 27.56 -1.31 62.10
C VAL A 228 28.61 -1.04 63.21
N PRO A 229 28.74 0.20 63.71
CA PRO A 229 29.70 0.50 64.76
C PRO A 229 29.28 -0.19 66.06
N SER A 230 30.16 -1.04 66.57
CA SER A 230 30.10 -1.63 67.90
C SER A 230 30.11 -0.53 68.97
N GLY A 231 28.99 -0.34 69.65
CA GLY A 231 28.84 0.60 70.76
C GLY A 231 28.45 -0.09 72.06
N TYR A 232 29.35 0.01 73.06
CA TYR A 232 29.12 0.07 74.52
C TYR A 232 28.22 -1.01 75.18
N GLY A 233 28.65 -1.77 76.18
CA GLY A 233 29.43 -1.39 77.36
C GLY A 233 28.57 -1.64 78.61
N ASN A 234 28.54 -2.88 79.11
CA ASN A 234 27.91 -3.21 80.40
C ASN A 234 28.95 -3.07 81.52
N ARG A 235 28.63 -2.22 82.49
CA ARG A 235 29.04 -2.35 83.90
C ARG A 235 28.01 -3.19 84.63
#